data_AF-A0A026VS83-F1
#
_entry.id   AF-A0A026VS83-F1
#
_cell.length_a   1.000
_cell.length_b   1.000
_cell.length_c   1.000
_cell.angle_alpha   90.00
_cell.angle_beta   90.00
_cell.angle_gamma   90.00
#
_symmetry.space_group_name_H-M   'P 1'
#
loop_
_entity.id
_entity.type
_entity.pdbx_description
1 polymer ?
#
loop_
_entity_poly.entity_id
_entity_poly.type
_entity_poly.pdbx_seq_one_letter_code
_entity_poly.pdbx_strand_id
1 'polypeptide(L)' 'VFALENPDVDVLNYSPGPVDTDLFTFVVETSIDPVHKEHLRELQKNKIVLSPEQSINRLVEVLKAHKYKSAERVDYYDPL' A
#
# COMPACT_ATOMS: atom_id res chain seq x y z
N VAL A 1 8.28 -1.16 17.96
CA VAL A 1 9.32 -1.53 18.94
C VAL A 1 10.54 -2.14 18.26
N PHE A 2 10.39 -3.10 17.33
CA PHE A 2 11.50 -3.74 16.60
C PHE A 2 12.61 -2.79 16.09
N ALA A 3 12.28 -1.70 15.39
CA ALA A 3 13.29 -0.76 14.88
C ALA A 3 14.09 -0.03 15.99
N LEU A 4 13.49 0.19 17.16
CA LEU A 4 14.17 0.78 18.31
C LEU A 4 15.10 -0.24 18.99
N GLU A 5 14.72 -1.51 18.98
CA GLU A 5 15.50 -2.61 19.56
C GLU A 5 16.67 -3.05 18.64
N ASN A 6 16.56 -2.79 17.33
CA ASN A 6 17.53 -3.22 16.32
C ASN A 6 17.97 -2.00 15.48
N PRO A 7 18.78 -1.07 16.03
CA PRO A 7 19.14 0.18 15.37
C PRO A 7 19.97 -0.01 14.09
N ASP A 8 20.62 -1.17 13.93
CA ASP A 8 21.39 -1.53 12.74
C ASP A 8 20.51 -2.09 11.60
N VAL A 9 19.20 -2.28 11.85
CA VAL A 9 18.24 -2.75 10.86
C VAL A 9 17.36 -1.59 10.42
N ASP A 10 17.38 -1.32 9.12
CA ASP A 10 16.45 -0.38 8.52
C ASP A 10 15.08 -1.02 8.29
N VAL A 11 14.03 -0.38 8.78
CA VAL A 11 12.66 -0.93 8.81
C VAL A 11 11.75 0.02 8.07
N LEU A 12 10.93 -0.50 7.16
CA LEU A 12 9.97 0.29 6.39
C LEU A 12 8.56 -0.27 6.56
N ASN A 13 7.59 0.61 6.83
CA ASN A 13 6.17 0.28 6.79
C ASN A 13 5.54 0.86 5.52
N TYR A 14 5.56 0.10 4.43
CA TYR A 14 5.04 0.56 3.14
C TYR A 14 3.56 0.21 2.96
N SER A 15 2.73 1.22 2.67
CA SER A 15 1.32 1.05 2.30
C SER A 15 1.19 1.07 0.76
N PRO A 16 0.83 -0.06 0.13
CA PRO A 16 0.95 -0.24 -1.32
C PRO A 16 -0.15 0.45 -2.16
N GLY A 17 -1.10 1.15 -1.52
CA GLY A 17 -2.35 1.56 -2.13
C GLY A 17 -3.32 0.39 -2.36
N PRO A 18 -4.49 0.64 -2.98
CA PRO A 18 -5.39 -0.43 -3.42
C PRO A 18 -4.80 -1.14 -4.63
N VAL A 19 -4.45 -2.42 -4.49
CA VAL A 19 -3.78 -3.20 -5.55
C VAL A 19 -4.68 -4.31 -6.06
N ASP A 20 -4.76 -4.43 -7.39
CA ASP A 20 -5.53 -5.44 -8.10
C ASP A 20 -4.92 -6.82 -7.86
N THR A 21 -5.44 -7.49 -6.84
CA THR A 21 -5.00 -8.79 -6.33
C THR A 21 -6.23 -9.58 -5.90
N ASP A 22 -6.06 -10.89 -5.74
CA ASP A 22 -7.13 -11.76 -5.21
C ASP A 22 -7.64 -11.28 -3.84
N LEU A 23 -6.77 -10.67 -3.01
CA LEU A 23 -7.18 -10.08 -1.74
C LEU A 23 -8.14 -8.91 -1.94
N PHE A 24 -7.86 -8.01 -2.87
CA PHE A 24 -8.76 -6.89 -3.15
C PHE A 24 -10.10 -7.37 -3.68
N THR A 25 -10.09 -8.32 -4.62
CA THR A 25 -11.30 -8.97 -5.13
C THR A 25 -12.12 -9.61 -4.01
N PHE A 26 -11.47 -10.38 -3.13
CA PHE A 26 -12.11 -10.98 -1.97
C PHE A 26 -12.79 -9.95 -1.05
N VAL A 27 -12.11 -8.82 -0.77
CA VAL A 27 -12.67 -7.76 0.08
C VAL A 27 -13.88 -7.09 -0.59
N VAL A 28 -13.80 -6.81 -1.90
CA VAL A 28 -14.93 -6.28 -2.68
C VAL A 28 -16.13 -7.22 -2.63
N GLU A 29 -15.92 -8.54 -2.72
CA GLU A 29 -16.99 -9.52 -2.75
C GLU A 29 -17.63 -9.76 -1.37
N THR A 30 -16.82 -9.74 -0.32
CA THR A 30 -17.22 -10.18 1.03
C THR A 30 -17.52 -9.05 2.02
N SER A 31 -17.23 -7.79 1.67
CA SER A 31 -17.58 -6.64 2.53
C SER A 31 -19.08 -6.64 2.88
N ILE A 32 -19.36 -6.59 4.18
CA ILE A 32 -20.72 -6.64 4.75
C ILE A 32 -21.40 -5.28 4.65
N ASP A 33 -20.64 -4.19 4.87
CA ASP A 33 -21.18 -2.84 4.79
C ASP A 33 -21.43 -2.46 3.31
N PRO A 34 -22.69 -2.20 2.91
CA PRO A 34 -23.03 -1.95 1.51
C PRO A 34 -22.43 -0.65 0.99
N VAL A 35 -22.29 0.37 1.85
CA VAL A 35 -21.69 1.66 1.47
C VAL A 35 -20.20 1.47 1.16
N HIS A 36 -19.47 0.79 2.04
CA HIS A 36 -18.07 0.46 1.83
C HIS A 36 -17.86 -0.45 0.61
N LYS A 37 -18.73 -1.44 0.42
CA LYS A 37 -18.69 -2.33 -0.75
C LYS A 37 -18.83 -1.57 -2.07
N GLU A 38 -19.78 -0.63 -2.14
CA GLU A 38 -19.96 0.18 -3.35
C GLU A 38 -18.76 1.11 -3.57
N HIS A 39 -18.24 1.72 -2.50
CA HIS A 39 -17.02 2.53 -2.60
C HIS A 39 -15.84 1.76 -3.20
N LEU A 40 -15.60 0.51 -2.77
CA LEU A 40 -14.53 -0.33 -3.32
C LEU A 40 -14.74 -0.63 -4.82
N ARG A 41 -15.99 -0.82 -5.27
CA ARG A 41 -16.32 -1.00 -6.69
C ARG A 41 -16.10 0.27 -7.51
N GLU A 42 -16.39 1.43 -6.92
CA GLU A 42 -16.09 2.72 -7.55
C GLU A 42 -14.59 2.91 -7.78
N LEU A 43 -13.73 2.46 -6.85
CA LEU A 43 -12.28 2.50 -7.04
C LEU A 43 -11.85 1.70 -8.28
N GLN A 44 -12.43 0.51 -8.50
CA GLN A 44 -12.16 -0.29 -9.70
C GLN A 44 -12.65 0.42 -10.96
N LYS A 45 -13.91 0.89 -10.96
CA LYS A 45 -14.53 1.57 -12.11
C LYS A 45 -13.76 2.83 -12.53
N ASN A 46 -13.26 3.59 -11.56
CA ASN A 46 -12.51 4.82 -11.78
C ASN A 46 -11.01 4.59 -12.07
N LYS A 47 -10.58 3.33 -12.22
CA LYS A 47 -9.17 2.94 -12.46
C LYS A 47 -8.20 3.48 -11.41
N ILE A 48 -8.65 3.55 -10.16
CA ILE A 48 -7.84 3.96 -9.01
C ILE A 48 -7.02 2.78 -8.47
N VAL A 49 -7.53 1.55 -8.64
CA VAL A 49 -6.85 0.32 -8.25
C VAL A 49 -5.60 0.11 -9.11
N LEU A 50 -4.46 -0.04 -8.45
CA LEU A 50 -3.12 -0.17 -9.04
C LEU A 50 -2.87 -1.60 -9.49
N SER A 51 -2.09 -1.78 -10.56
CA SER A 51 -1.50 -3.08 -10.83
C SER A 51 -0.43 -3.42 -9.77
N PRO A 52 -0.15 -4.71 -9.51
CA PRO A 52 0.96 -5.11 -8.66
C PRO A 52 2.29 -4.50 -9.11
N GLU A 53 2.52 -4.41 -10.43
CA GLU A 53 3.72 -3.82 -10.99
C GLU A 53 3.86 -2.33 -10.65
N GLN A 54 2.78 -1.55 -10.72
CA GLN A 54 2.80 -0.13 -10.34
C GLN A 54 3.20 0.04 -8.87
N SER A 55 2.57 -0.72 -7.98
CA SER A 55 2.83 -0.64 -6.54
C SER A 55 4.25 -1.07 -6.15
N ILE A 56 4.78 -2.13 -6.78
CA ILE A 56 6.13 -2.63 -6.51
C ILE A 56 7.20 -1.71 -7.11
N ASN A 57 7.00 -1.19 -8.32
CA ASN A 57 7.95 -0.23 -8.90
C ASN A 57 8.07 1.00 -8.00
N ARG A 58 6.96 1.47 -7.42
CA ARG A 58 6.97 2.55 -6.44
C ARG A 58 7.74 2.20 -5.17
N LEU A 59 7.55 1.00 -4.61
CA LEU A 59 8.33 0.53 -3.46
C LEU A 59 9.83 0.52 -3.76
N VAL A 60 10.22 0.04 -4.94
CA VAL A 60 11.63 0.03 -5.37
C VAL A 60 12.19 1.45 -5.46
N GLU A 61 11.41 2.42 -5.94
CA GLU A 61 11.81 3.85 -5.93
C GLU A 61 12.00 4.37 -4.50
N VAL A 62 11.08 4.09 -3.59
CA VAL A 62 11.16 4.49 -2.17
C VAL A 62 12.43 3.92 -1.52
N LEU A 63 12.70 2.63 -1.73
CA LEU A 63 13.90 1.96 -1.20
C LEU A 63 15.20 2.55 -1.79
N LYS A 64 15.22 2.86 -3.10
CA LYS A 64 16.39 3.49 -3.75
C LYS A 64 16.62 4.92 -3.27
N ALA A 65 15.55 5.68 -3.04
CA ALA A 65 15.63 7.05 -2.57
C ALA A 65 16.05 7.13 -1.09
N HIS A 66 15.59 6.18 -0.27
CA HIS A 66 15.92 6.04 1.15
C HIS A 66 15.75 7.35 1.95
N LYS A 67 14.64 8.07 1.71
CA LYS A 67 14.35 9.36 2.35
C LYS A 67 13.49 9.25 3.61
N TYR A 68 13.12 8.02 4.00
CA TYR A 68 12.34 7.74 5.19
C TYR A 68 13.26 7.45 6.39
N LYS A 69 12.74 7.62 7.60
CA LYS A 69 13.38 7.16 8.85
C LYS A 69 13.00 5.70 9.13
N SER A 70 13.87 4.95 9.79
CA SER A 70 13.54 3.58 10.20
C SER A 70 12.23 3.55 11.03
N ALA A 71 11.36 2.59 10.70
CA ALA A 71 9.97 2.41 11.10
C ALA A 71 8.94 3.43 10.58
N GLU A 72 9.33 4.40 9.76
CA GLU A 72 8.39 5.36 9.18
C GLU A 72 7.38 4.66 8.26
N ARG A 73 6.15 5.17 8.27
CA ARG A 73 5.10 4.75 7.34
C ARG A 73 5.24 5.58 6.07
N VAL A 74 5.32 4.90 4.94
CA VAL A 74 5.31 5.52 3.60
C VAL A 74 4.14 4.92 2.82
N ASP A 75 3.28 5.77 2.27
CA ASP A 75 2.18 5.39 1.39
C ASP A 75 2.56 5.54 -0.09
N TYR A 76 1.96 4.73 -0.96
CA TYR A 76 2.17 4.80 -2.41
C TYR A 76 2.01 6.22 -2.95
N TYR A 77 1.05 6.98 -2.43
CA TYR A 77 0.73 8.34 -2.87
C TYR A 77 1.57 9.44 -2.21
N ASP A 78 2.45 9.09 -1.26
CA ASP A 78 3.35 10.07 -0.63
C ASP A 78 4.41 10.55 -1.63
N PRO A 79 4.93 11.79 -1.50
CA PRO A 79 6.07 12.25 -2.29
C PRO A 79 7.33 11.39 -2.06
N LEU A 80 8.22 11.32 -3.07
CA LEU A 80 9.55 10.70 -2.91
C LEU A 80 10.53 11.58 -2.17
#